data_AF-A0A1C6FVI8-F1
#
_entry.id   AF-A0A1C6FVI8-F1
#
_cell.length_a   1.000
_cell.length_b   1.000
_cell.length_c   1.000
_cell.angle_alpha   90.00
_cell.angle_beta   90.00
_cell.angle_gamma   90.00
#
_symmetry.space_group_name_H-M   'P 1'
#
loop_
_entity.id
_entity.type
_entity.pdbx_description
1 polymer ?
#
loop_
_entity_poly.entity_id
_entity_poly.type
_entity_poly.pdbx_seq_one_letter_code
_entity_poly.pdbx_strand_id
1 'polypeptide(L)'
;MKHWPPVNMEKRKARSPDRGSLLLQEPLSMNEQAILFLMEVLNGFEEPPRSDWPRHEAEEVSFSRWAVEELLQQVWDHPWTLASETVERFAAKLGLYAETCVTDQQHRIFRIAAETVRGFLDEIEKLER
;
A
#
# COMPACT_ATOMS: atom_id res chain seq x y z
N MET A 1 9.64 12.59 -4.96
CA MET A 1 8.39 11.82 -4.73
C MET A 1 7.24 12.81 -4.66
N LYS A 2 6.14 12.58 -5.39
CA LYS A 2 4.93 13.41 -5.23
C LYS A 2 4.38 13.16 -3.83
N HIS A 3 4.20 14.23 -3.05
CA HIS A 3 3.52 14.16 -1.77
C HIS A 3 2.05 13.81 -2.02
N TRP A 4 1.60 12.65 -1.54
CA TRP A 4 0.19 12.30 -1.54
C TRP A 4 -0.55 13.18 -0.51
N PRO A 5 -1.78 13.64 -0.83
CA PRO A 5 -2.53 14.48 0.09
C PRO A 5 -2.87 13.70 1.38
N PRO A 6 -2.96 14.37 2.54
CA PRO A 6 -3.31 13.72 3.80
C PRO A 6 -4.75 13.21 3.76
N VAL A 7 -4.94 11.92 4.11
CA VAL A 7 -6.24 11.26 4.17
C VAL A 7 -7.02 11.74 5.41
N ASN A 8 -8.21 12.30 5.20
CA ASN A 8 -9.08 12.75 6.30
C ASN A 8 -9.94 11.59 6.81
N MET A 9 -9.55 11.03 7.97
CA MET A 9 -10.20 9.89 8.61
C MET A 9 -11.52 10.23 9.33
N GLU A 10 -11.83 11.52 9.58
CA GLU A 10 -12.98 11.92 10.41
C GLU A 10 -14.33 11.73 9.71
N LYS A 11 -14.36 11.59 8.38
CA LYS A 11 -15.61 11.56 7.60
C LYS A 11 -16.25 10.17 7.43
N ARG A 12 -15.66 9.08 7.93
CA ARG A 12 -16.13 7.70 7.71
C ARG A 12 -16.94 7.09 8.87
N LYS A 13 -17.78 7.86 9.56
CA LYS A 13 -18.83 7.27 10.43
C LYS A 13 -20.01 6.79 9.58
N ALA A 14 -19.97 5.53 9.18
CA ALA A 14 -21.06 4.88 8.46
C ALA A 14 -22.35 4.84 9.31
N ARG A 15 -23.46 5.34 8.76
CA ARG A 15 -24.80 5.11 9.31
C ARG A 15 -25.21 3.68 9.00
N SER A 16 -25.32 2.84 10.03
CA SER A 16 -25.88 1.49 9.93
C SER A 16 -27.39 1.54 10.24
N PRO A 17 -28.27 1.05 9.36
CA PRO A 17 -29.66 0.79 9.69
C PRO A 17 -29.88 -0.72 9.74
N ASP A 18 -29.82 -1.35 10.91
CA ASP A 18 -30.98 -2.04 11.49
C ASP A 18 -30.64 -2.65 12.86
N ARG A 19 -31.68 -2.80 13.69
CA ARG A 19 -31.65 -2.93 15.16
C ARG A 19 -31.13 -4.28 15.73
N GLY A 20 -29.99 -4.78 15.26
CA GLY A 20 -29.35 -6.01 15.77
C GLY A 20 -27.83 -5.95 16.03
N SER A 21 -27.12 -4.96 15.48
CA SER A 21 -25.64 -4.92 15.52
C SER A 21 -25.05 -4.09 16.66
N LEU A 22 -25.41 -4.40 17.92
CA LEU A 22 -24.81 -3.74 19.09
C LEU A 22 -23.57 -4.46 19.65
N LEU A 23 -23.09 -5.52 18.99
CA LEU A 23 -21.94 -6.31 19.48
C LEU A 23 -20.64 -6.13 18.68
N LEU A 24 -20.61 -5.40 17.57
CA LEU A 24 -19.40 -5.25 16.75
C LEU A 24 -19.25 -3.83 16.19
N GLN A 25 -19.15 -2.84 17.08
CA GLN A 25 -18.34 -1.66 16.81
C GLN A 25 -17.03 -1.79 17.60
N GLU A 26 -16.38 -2.95 17.46
CA GLU A 26 -14.97 -3.03 17.86
C GLU A 26 -14.21 -2.02 16.98
N PRO A 27 -13.29 -1.23 17.55
CA PRO A 27 -12.37 -0.44 16.74
C PRO A 27 -11.73 -1.38 15.72
N LEU A 28 -11.63 -0.94 14.46
CA LEU A 28 -10.87 -1.69 13.47
C LEU A 28 -9.53 -2.09 14.07
N SER A 29 -9.21 -3.38 14.01
CA SER A 29 -7.90 -3.89 14.35
C SER A 29 -6.82 -3.12 13.59
N MET A 30 -5.61 -3.06 14.15
CA MET A 30 -4.51 -2.26 13.60
C MET A 30 -4.27 -2.58 12.11
N ASN A 31 -4.32 -3.86 11.74
CA ASN A 31 -4.15 -4.28 10.34
C ASN A 31 -5.34 -3.91 9.45
N GLU A 32 -6.58 -3.86 9.96
CA GLU A 32 -7.73 -3.41 9.17
C GLU A 32 -7.58 -1.93 8.77
N GLN A 33 -7.01 -1.09 9.62
CA GLN A 33 -6.71 0.31 9.26
C GLN A 33 -5.66 0.40 8.15
N ALA A 34 -4.58 -0.40 8.26
CA ALA A 34 -3.56 -0.49 7.22
C ALA A 34 -4.13 -1.02 5.89
N ILE A 35 -5.00 -2.03 5.93
CA ILE A 35 -5.71 -2.58 4.75
C ILE A 35 -6.54 -1.49 4.07
N LEU A 36 -7.35 -0.74 4.83
CA LEU A 36 -8.16 0.34 4.28
C LEU A 36 -7.30 1.45 3.67
N PHE A 37 -6.17 1.78 4.30
CA PHE A 37 -5.21 2.74 3.76
C PHE A 37 -4.64 2.26 2.42
N LEU A 38 -4.18 1.00 2.33
CA LEU A 38 -3.62 0.44 1.10
C LEU A 38 -4.67 0.35 -0.02
N MET A 39 -5.92 0.00 0.30
CA MET A 39 -7.02 0.03 -0.66
C MET A 39 -7.29 1.44 -1.21
N GLU A 40 -7.22 2.47 -0.35
CA GLU A 40 -7.36 3.86 -0.79
C GLU A 40 -6.20 4.28 -1.70
N VAL A 41 -4.97 3.90 -1.36
CA VAL A 41 -3.80 4.12 -2.22
C VAL A 41 -4.01 3.46 -3.58
N LEU A 42 -4.54 2.22 -3.64
CA LEU A 42 -4.85 1.53 -4.89
C LEU A 42 -5.92 2.24 -5.73
N ASN A 43 -6.95 2.80 -5.10
CA ASN A 43 -7.95 3.61 -5.80
C ASN A 43 -7.31 4.87 -6.43
N GLY A 44 -6.23 5.39 -5.85
CA GLY A 44 -5.43 6.47 -6.44
C GLY A 44 -4.80 6.13 -7.81
N PHE A 45 -4.72 4.85 -8.18
CA PHE A 45 -4.23 4.36 -9.48
C PHE A 45 -5.34 4.11 -10.51
N GLU A 46 -6.50 4.76 -10.37
CA GLU A 46 -7.68 4.60 -11.23
C GLU A 46 -7.40 4.81 -12.73
N GLU A 47 -6.53 5.76 -13.09
CA GLU A 47 -6.17 6.02 -14.48
C GLU A 47 -5.02 5.10 -14.93
N PRO A 48 -5.26 4.11 -15.82
CA PRO A 48 -4.18 3.28 -16.33
C PRO A 48 -3.24 4.13 -17.21
N PRO A 49 -1.94 3.80 -17.26
CA PRO A 49 -1.02 4.48 -18.17
C PRO A 49 -1.52 4.44 -19.61
N ARG A 50 -1.53 5.60 -20.27
CA ARG A 50 -1.96 5.72 -21.66
C ARG A 50 -0.80 5.54 -22.63
N SER A 51 -1.11 5.24 -23.88
CA SER A 51 -0.12 5.03 -24.94
C SER A 51 0.72 6.27 -25.27
N ASP A 52 0.22 7.47 -24.95
CA ASP A 52 0.91 8.74 -25.15
C ASP A 52 1.83 9.14 -23.98
N TRP A 53 1.83 8.38 -22.88
CA TRP A 53 2.65 8.69 -21.72
C TRP A 53 4.14 8.39 -21.98
N PRO A 54 5.05 9.19 -21.40
CA PRO A 54 6.45 8.81 -21.33
C PRO A 54 6.61 7.45 -20.64
N ARG A 55 7.41 6.57 -21.25
CA ARG A 55 7.63 5.20 -20.73
C ARG A 55 8.02 5.17 -19.25
N HIS A 56 8.82 6.14 -18.82
CA HIS A 56 9.27 6.20 -17.43
C HIS A 56 8.14 6.46 -16.43
N GLU A 57 7.19 7.32 -16.79
CA GLU A 57 6.02 7.63 -15.95
C GLU A 57 5.05 6.44 -15.92
N ALA A 58 4.84 5.80 -17.07
CA ALA A 58 4.03 4.60 -17.16
C ALA A 58 4.59 3.46 -16.30
N GLU A 59 5.90 3.22 -16.38
CA GLU A 59 6.59 2.22 -15.56
C GLU A 59 6.52 2.55 -14.06
N GLU A 60 6.70 3.82 -13.67
CA GLU A 60 6.56 4.24 -12.26
C GLU A 60 5.16 3.95 -11.71
N VAL A 61 4.10 4.31 -12.45
CA VAL A 61 2.73 4.06 -12.04
C VAL A 61 2.40 2.58 -11.99
N SER A 62 2.75 1.82 -13.04
CA SER A 62 2.48 0.38 -13.10
C SER A 62 3.19 -0.41 -11.99
N PHE A 63 4.48 -0.18 -11.79
CA PHE A 63 5.24 -0.95 -10.79
C PHE A 63 4.92 -0.53 -9.36
N SER A 64 4.58 0.74 -9.13
CA SER A 64 4.08 1.20 -7.83
C SER A 64 2.74 0.56 -7.50
N ARG A 65 1.79 0.55 -8.45
CA ARG A 65 0.48 -0.10 -8.28
C ARG A 65 0.65 -1.57 -7.93
N TRP A 66 1.43 -2.29 -8.73
CA TRP A 66 1.72 -3.72 -8.48
C TRP A 66 2.30 -3.93 -7.07
N ALA A 67 3.28 -3.11 -6.67
CA ALA A 67 3.88 -3.24 -5.35
C ALA A 67 2.87 -3.02 -4.20
N VAL A 68 1.92 -2.09 -4.37
CA VAL A 68 0.85 -1.86 -3.39
C VAL A 68 -0.14 -3.04 -3.37
N GLU A 69 -0.49 -3.61 -4.53
CA GLU A 69 -1.36 -4.79 -4.63
C GLU A 69 -0.73 -5.98 -3.89
N GLU A 70 0.56 -6.25 -4.11
CA GLU A 70 1.30 -7.32 -3.44
C GLU A 70 1.45 -7.08 -1.93
N LEU A 71 1.70 -5.83 -1.52
CA LEU A 71 1.77 -5.48 -0.10
C LEU A 71 0.42 -5.72 0.58
N LEU A 72 -0.68 -5.30 -0.05
CA LEU A 72 -2.04 -5.51 0.46
C LEU A 72 -2.31 -7.01 0.67
N GLN A 73 -1.97 -7.86 -0.31
CA GLN A 73 -2.11 -9.31 -0.15
C GLN A 73 -1.28 -9.85 1.00
N GLN A 74 -0.03 -9.40 1.16
CA GLN A 74 0.81 -9.86 2.26
C GLN A 74 0.27 -9.48 3.63
N VAL A 75 -0.29 -8.28 3.79
CA VAL A 75 -0.96 -7.88 5.05
C VAL A 75 -2.18 -8.75 5.33
N TRP A 76 -2.96 -9.09 4.29
CA TRP A 76 -4.09 -10.03 4.41
C TRP A 76 -3.65 -11.45 4.81
N ASP A 77 -2.56 -11.95 4.23
CA ASP A 77 -2.03 -13.30 4.49
C ASP A 77 -1.39 -13.44 5.88
N HIS A 78 -1.00 -12.32 6.52
CA HIS A 78 -0.31 -12.30 7.80
C HIS A 78 -1.07 -11.48 8.86
N PRO A 79 -2.31 -11.86 9.23
CA PRO A 79 -3.17 -11.07 10.11
C PRO A 79 -2.62 -10.89 11.54
N TRP A 80 -1.67 -11.73 11.95
CA TRP A 80 -1.02 -11.69 13.26
C TRP A 80 0.34 -10.98 13.27
N THR A 81 0.79 -10.49 12.12
CA THR A 81 2.02 -9.69 11.99
C THR A 81 1.62 -8.23 11.83
N LEU A 82 2.35 -7.31 12.45
CA LEU A 82 2.11 -5.89 12.24
C LEU A 82 2.26 -5.55 10.75
N ALA A 83 1.40 -4.69 10.24
CA ALA A 83 1.48 -4.23 8.86
C ALA A 83 2.80 -3.49 8.61
N SER A 84 3.30 -2.72 9.57
CA SER A 84 4.63 -2.06 9.53
C SER A 84 5.75 -3.08 9.35
N GLU A 85 5.77 -4.16 10.13
CA GLU A 85 6.75 -5.23 10.00
C GLU A 85 6.66 -5.93 8.63
N THR A 86 5.43 -6.11 8.12
CA THR A 86 5.19 -6.66 6.77
C THR A 86 5.76 -5.73 5.69
N VAL A 87 5.55 -4.42 5.82
CA VAL A 87 6.09 -3.38 4.93
C VAL A 87 7.61 -3.41 4.93
N GLU A 88 8.24 -3.40 6.11
CA GLU A 88 9.71 -3.42 6.23
C GLU A 88 10.32 -4.65 5.57
N ARG A 89 9.80 -5.85 5.89
CA ARG A 89 10.28 -7.11 5.32
C ARG A 89 10.10 -7.13 3.80
N PHE A 90 8.97 -6.67 3.30
CA PHE A 90 8.70 -6.67 1.87
C PHE A 90 9.56 -5.64 1.12
N ALA A 91 9.69 -4.42 1.64
CA ALA A 91 10.57 -3.39 1.09
C ALA A 91 12.03 -3.86 1.05
N ALA A 92 12.53 -4.47 2.13
CA ALA A 92 13.89 -5.01 2.19
C ALA A 92 14.11 -6.12 1.14
N LYS A 93 13.14 -7.02 0.97
CA LYS A 93 13.19 -8.07 -0.06
C LYS A 93 13.25 -7.50 -1.48
N LEU A 94 12.41 -6.50 -1.78
CA LEU A 94 12.43 -5.81 -3.07
C LEU A 94 13.75 -5.06 -3.28
N GLY A 95 14.30 -4.42 -2.25
CA GLY A 95 15.61 -3.79 -2.29
C GLY A 95 16.72 -4.77 -2.66
N LEU A 96 16.76 -5.95 -2.02
CA LEU A 96 17.70 -7.00 -2.35
C LEU A 96 17.55 -7.48 -3.81
N TYR A 97 16.32 -7.63 -4.30
CA TYR A 97 16.10 -7.99 -5.71
C TYR A 97 16.57 -6.91 -6.67
N ALA A 98 16.41 -5.64 -6.33
CA ALA A 98 16.95 -4.54 -7.12
C ALA A 98 18.49 -4.58 -7.17
N GLU A 99 19.16 -4.92 -6.06
CA GLU A 99 20.63 -4.97 -5.99
C GLU A 99 21.23 -6.18 -6.71
N THR A 100 20.52 -7.30 -6.74
CA THR A 100 21.04 -8.59 -7.22
C THR A 100 20.58 -8.98 -8.64
N CYS A 101 19.66 -8.23 -9.24
CA CYS A 101 19.15 -8.56 -10.57
C CYS A 101 20.20 -8.39 -11.68
N VAL A 102 19.95 -9.06 -12.81
CA VAL A 102 20.93 -9.16 -13.92
C VAL A 102 20.64 -8.20 -15.08
N THR A 103 19.55 -7.44 -15.02
CA THR A 103 19.16 -6.49 -16.06
C THR A 103 18.70 -5.16 -15.47
N ASP A 104 18.95 -4.07 -16.20
CA ASP A 104 18.48 -2.72 -15.83
C ASP A 104 16.96 -2.64 -15.72
N GLN A 105 16.22 -3.42 -16.52
CA GLN A 105 14.76 -3.46 -16.45
C GLN A 105 14.28 -4.08 -15.14
N GLN A 106 14.87 -5.20 -14.71
CA GLN A 106 14.55 -5.81 -13.41
C GLN A 106 14.93 -4.87 -12.26
N HIS A 107 16.12 -4.27 -12.33
CA HIS A 107 16.58 -3.30 -11.34
C HIS A 107 15.55 -2.19 -11.16
N ARG A 108 15.07 -1.65 -12.28
CA ARG A 108 14.09 -0.58 -12.29
C ARG A 108 12.75 -0.98 -11.67
N ILE A 109 12.23 -2.16 -12.00
CA ILE A 109 10.98 -2.69 -11.44
C ILE A 109 11.09 -2.78 -9.91
N PHE A 110 12.11 -3.48 -9.42
CA PHE A 110 12.26 -3.73 -8.00
C PHE A 110 12.63 -2.47 -7.20
N ARG A 111 13.42 -1.56 -7.79
CA ARG A 111 13.74 -0.28 -7.16
C ARG A 111 12.51 0.59 -6.97
N ILE A 112 11.69 0.75 -8.02
CA ILE A 112 10.42 1.51 -7.92
C ILE A 112 9.51 0.86 -6.87
N ALA A 113 9.34 -0.45 -6.91
CA ALA A 113 8.52 -1.17 -5.94
C ALA A 113 9.02 -0.98 -4.50
N ALA A 114 10.33 -1.12 -4.26
CA ALA A 114 10.93 -0.96 -2.94
C ALA A 114 10.78 0.47 -2.39
N GLU A 115 11.05 1.48 -3.22
CA GLU A 115 10.88 2.90 -2.86
C GLU A 115 9.42 3.22 -2.54
N THR A 116 8.48 2.69 -3.32
CA THR A 116 7.03 2.87 -3.10
C THR A 116 6.57 2.24 -1.80
N VAL A 117 6.87 0.95 -1.57
CA VAL A 117 6.45 0.25 -0.34
C VAL A 117 7.07 0.89 0.90
N ARG A 118 8.37 1.20 0.85
CA ARG A 118 9.06 1.86 1.97
C ARG A 118 8.47 3.23 2.29
N GLY A 119 7.96 3.94 1.28
CA GLY A 119 7.29 5.23 1.45
C GLY A 119 6.01 5.19 2.28
N PHE A 120 5.47 4.01 2.60
CA PHE A 120 4.26 3.87 3.43
C PHE A 120 4.56 3.51 4.89
N LEU A 121 5.82 3.25 5.25
CA LEU A 121 6.17 2.74 6.58
C LEU A 121 5.71 3.69 7.70
N ASP A 122 6.07 4.97 7.61
CA ASP A 122 5.72 5.96 8.63
C ASP A 122 4.20 6.13 8.78
N GLU A 123 3.45 6.11 7.66
CA GLU A 123 1.99 6.19 7.67
C GLU A 123 1.37 4.96 8.34
N ILE A 124 1.85 3.76 8.02
CA ILE A 124 1.32 2.52 8.58
C ILE A 124 1.66 2.40 10.06
N GLU A 125 2.88 2.75 10.49
CA GLU A 125 3.25 2.80 11.91
C GLU A 125 2.36 3.75 12.73
N LYS A 126 1.89 4.85 12.14
CA LYS A 126 0.95 5.77 12.81
C LYS A 126 -0.44 5.15 12.97
N LEU A 127 -0.86 4.27 12.07
CA LEU A 127 -2.16 3.58 12.14
C LEU A 127 -2.19 2.44 13.17
N GLU A 128 -1.01 1.97 13.58
CA GLU A 128 -0.85 0.91 14.58
C GLU A 128 -0.77 1.43 16.03
N ARG A 129 -0.79 2.76 16.25
CA ARG A 129 -0.73 3.39 17.58
C ARG A 129 -2.10 3.80 18.08
#